data_AF-L0WBR4-F1
#
_entry.id   AF-L0WBR4-F1
#
_cell.length_a   1.000
_cell.length_b   1.000
_cell.length_c   1.000
_cell.angle_alpha   90.00
_cell.angle_beta   90.00
_cell.angle_gamma   90.00
#
_symmetry.space_group_name_H-M   'P 1'
#
loop_
_entity.id
_entity.type
_entity.pdbx_description
1 polymer ?
#
loop_
_entity_poly.entity_id
_entity_poly.type
_entity_poly.pdbx_seq_one_letter_code
_entity_poly.pdbx_strand_id
1 'polypeptide(L)'
;MTHWAPQYTRAERWRLLLLHGAWALPLLLVTQSLFFPWFEGYVRTAHCRQYLLAGQWPVTGLQLVVFGLFVGLPALLTLTVLALEGRRSYRALMLAQFPPPGEKVWRRTAYLYGGKARLRAGLFFAMVLLLVGLCVQGYGWATAFMQQASPDLSLCLQPRQG
;
A
#
# COMPACT_ATOMS: atom_id res chain seq x y z
N MET A 1 -13.75 32.70 -18.17
CA MET A 1 -14.25 31.52 -18.92
C MET A 1 -13.74 30.25 -18.25
N THR A 2 -14.58 29.25 -18.02
CA THR A 2 -14.16 27.97 -17.42
C THR A 2 -13.58 27.06 -18.50
N HIS A 3 -12.26 26.90 -18.49
CA HIS A 3 -11.58 25.92 -19.34
C HIS A 3 -11.73 24.51 -18.74
N TRP A 4 -12.12 23.56 -19.59
CA TRP A 4 -12.34 22.17 -19.21
C TRP A 4 -11.17 21.29 -19.65
N ALA A 5 -10.79 20.32 -18.83
CA ALA A 5 -9.75 19.35 -19.18
C ALA A 5 -10.24 18.35 -20.25
N PRO A 6 -9.34 17.86 -21.12
CA PRO A 6 -9.69 16.89 -22.15
C PRO A 6 -10.19 15.58 -21.50
N GLN A 7 -11.21 14.98 -22.07
CA GLN A 7 -11.81 13.75 -21.52
C GLN A 7 -11.35 12.52 -22.27
N TYR A 8 -11.23 11.39 -21.57
CA TYR A 8 -11.11 10.10 -22.23
C TYR A 8 -12.37 9.77 -23.02
N THR A 9 -12.20 9.27 -24.24
CA THR A 9 -13.29 8.72 -25.06
C THR A 9 -13.83 7.43 -24.45
N ARG A 10 -15.01 6.98 -24.86
CA ARG A 10 -15.58 5.71 -24.36
C ARG A 10 -14.66 4.52 -24.63
N ALA A 11 -14.07 4.45 -25.83
CA ALA A 11 -13.14 3.39 -26.20
C ALA A 11 -11.86 3.40 -25.34
N GLU A 12 -11.30 4.58 -25.07
CA GLU A 12 -10.13 4.72 -24.20
C GLU A 12 -10.42 4.28 -22.77
N ARG A 13 -11.60 4.64 -22.23
CA ARG A 13 -12.04 4.21 -20.89
C ARG A 13 -12.13 2.70 -20.79
N TRP A 14 -12.77 2.05 -21.77
CA TRP A 14 -12.86 0.59 -21.81
C TRP A 14 -11.49 -0.07 -21.92
N ARG A 15 -10.60 0.46 -22.77
CA ARG A 15 -9.22 -0.04 -22.87
C ARG A 15 -8.48 0.05 -21.54
N LEU A 16 -8.60 1.17 -20.82
CA LEU A 16 -7.98 1.34 -19.50
C LEU A 16 -8.58 0.37 -18.47
N LEU A 17 -9.91 0.23 -18.44
CA LEU A 17 -10.59 -0.71 -17.54
C LEU A 17 -10.19 -2.16 -17.81
N LEU A 18 -10.12 -2.57 -19.08
CA LEU A 18 -9.68 -3.91 -19.46
C LEU A 18 -8.22 -4.15 -19.11
N LEU A 19 -7.34 -3.17 -19.37
CA LEU A 19 -5.93 -3.26 -19.01
C LEU A 19 -5.76 -3.39 -17.49
N HIS A 20 -6.52 -2.61 -16.71
CA HIS A 20 -6.42 -2.66 -15.26
C HIS A 20 -7.05 -3.93 -14.68
N GLY A 21 -8.19 -4.35 -15.24
CA GLY A 21 -8.83 -5.61 -14.90
C GLY A 21 -7.94 -6.82 -15.23
N ALA A 22 -7.19 -6.78 -16.33
CA ALA A 22 -6.32 -7.87 -16.77
C ALA A 22 -5.20 -8.20 -15.78
N TRP A 23 -4.71 -7.22 -14.99
CA TRP A 23 -3.75 -7.51 -13.92
C TRP A 23 -4.40 -7.61 -12.54
N ALA A 24 -5.47 -6.85 -12.28
CA ALA A 24 -6.14 -6.88 -10.98
C ALA A 24 -6.85 -8.22 -10.72
N LEU A 25 -7.45 -8.84 -11.74
CA LEU A 25 -8.15 -10.11 -11.60
C LEU A 25 -7.20 -11.28 -11.29
N PRO A 26 -6.10 -11.52 -12.04
CA PRO A 26 -5.13 -12.54 -11.67
C PRO A 26 -4.51 -12.30 -10.29
N LEU A 27 -4.20 -11.03 -9.95
CA LEU A 27 -3.69 -10.70 -8.62
C LEU A 27 -4.68 -11.11 -7.54
N LEU A 28 -5.97 -10.76 -7.69
CA LEU A 28 -7.02 -11.13 -6.75
C LEU A 28 -7.14 -12.65 -6.60
N LEU A 29 -7.14 -13.39 -7.72
CA LEU A 29 -7.23 -14.86 -7.70
C LEU A 29 -6.02 -15.49 -7.01
N VAL A 30 -4.81 -15.04 -7.32
CA VAL A 30 -3.59 -15.52 -6.65
C VAL A 30 -3.63 -15.20 -5.16
N THR A 31 -4.07 -14.00 -4.77
CA THR A 31 -4.14 -13.63 -3.36
C THR A 31 -5.16 -14.49 -2.60
N GLN A 32 -6.35 -14.69 -3.16
CA GLN A 32 -7.44 -15.45 -2.52
C GLN A 32 -7.16 -16.95 -2.48
N SER A 33 -6.71 -17.53 -3.58
CA SER A 33 -6.60 -18.99 -3.70
C SER A 33 -5.27 -19.55 -3.24
N LEU A 34 -4.20 -18.75 -3.25
CA LEU A 34 -2.85 -19.22 -2.90
C LEU A 34 -2.31 -18.52 -1.67
N PHE A 35 -2.28 -17.18 -1.68
CA PHE A 35 -1.62 -16.42 -0.61
C PHE A 35 -2.34 -16.56 0.73
N PHE A 36 -3.64 -16.30 0.82
CA PHE A 36 -4.36 -16.35 2.10
C PHE A 36 -4.37 -17.76 2.74
N PRO A 37 -4.69 -18.85 2.01
CA PRO A 37 -4.63 -20.19 2.58
C PRO A 37 -3.22 -20.57 3.07
N TRP A 38 -2.18 -20.23 2.30
CA TRP A 38 -0.80 -20.42 2.74
C TRP A 38 -0.46 -19.59 3.98
N PHE A 39 -0.88 -18.32 3.99
CA PHE A 39 -0.61 -17.39 5.08
C PHE A 39 -1.29 -17.80 6.39
N GLU A 40 -2.52 -18.30 6.33
CA GLU A 40 -3.22 -18.85 7.50
C GLU A 40 -2.46 -20.03 8.11
N GLY A 41 -1.99 -20.97 7.28
CA GLY A 41 -1.14 -22.07 7.75
C GLY A 41 0.21 -21.59 8.30
N TYR A 42 0.78 -20.56 7.68
CA TYR A 42 2.03 -19.94 8.14
C TYR A 42 1.88 -19.30 9.52
N VAL A 43 0.86 -18.46 9.75
CA VAL A 43 0.64 -17.74 11.01
C VAL A 43 0.52 -18.70 12.20
N ARG A 44 -0.14 -19.85 12.01
CA ARG A 44 -0.25 -20.91 13.05
C ARG A 44 1.10 -21.43 13.53
N THR A 45 2.11 -21.43 12.67
CA THR A 45 3.47 -21.93 12.97
C THR A 45 4.53 -20.83 13.00
N ALA A 46 4.13 -19.56 12.86
CA ALA A 46 5.05 -18.44 12.67
C ALA A 46 5.96 -18.23 13.89
N HIS A 47 5.47 -18.47 15.11
CA HIS A 47 6.25 -18.38 16.34
C HIS A 47 7.34 -19.46 16.46
N CYS A 48 7.18 -20.59 15.77
CA CYS A 48 8.16 -21.68 15.74
C CYS A 48 9.24 -21.52 14.65
N ARG A 49 9.05 -20.60 13.71
CA ARG A 49 9.97 -20.40 12.58
C ARG A 49 10.98 -19.31 12.92
N GLN A 50 12.26 -19.60 12.67
CA GLN A 50 13.35 -18.63 12.79
C GLN A 50 13.97 -18.38 11.42
N TYR A 51 14.27 -17.12 11.15
CA TYR A 51 14.85 -16.64 9.91
C TYR A 51 16.09 -15.79 10.22
N LEU A 52 17.04 -15.79 9.30
CA LEU A 52 18.19 -14.89 9.33
C LEU A 52 17.92 -13.74 8.36
N LEU A 53 17.62 -12.56 8.90
CA LEU A 53 17.46 -11.34 8.12
C LEU A 53 18.84 -10.69 7.89
N ALA A 54 19.11 -10.31 6.64
CA ALA A 54 20.40 -9.75 6.21
C ALA A 54 21.63 -10.60 6.60
N GLY A 55 21.44 -11.92 6.73
CA GLY A 55 22.49 -12.89 7.09
C GLY A 55 23.04 -12.77 8.52
N GLN A 56 22.50 -11.88 9.34
CA GLN A 56 23.09 -11.51 10.63
C GLN A 56 22.08 -11.43 11.77
N TRP A 57 20.83 -11.06 11.48
CA TRP A 57 19.82 -10.79 12.52
C TRP A 57 18.83 -11.94 12.62
N PRO A 58 18.78 -12.69 13.75
CA PRO A 58 17.76 -13.70 13.96
C PRO A 58 16.40 -13.01 14.17
N VAL A 59 15.42 -13.34 13.32
CA VAL A 59 14.06 -12.81 13.37
C VAL A 59 13.08 -13.98 13.39
N THR A 60 12.10 -13.94 14.30
CA THR A 60 11.07 -14.98 14.34
C THR A 60 10.01 -14.74 13.27
N GLY A 61 9.36 -15.79 12.80
CA GLY A 61 8.26 -15.67 11.84
C GLY A 61 7.11 -14.82 12.39
N LEU A 62 6.86 -14.88 13.70
CA LEU A 62 5.87 -14.03 14.38
C LEU A 62 6.26 -12.54 14.29
N GLN A 63 7.53 -12.19 14.53
CA GLN A 63 8.01 -10.82 14.35
C GLN A 63 7.78 -10.35 12.90
N LEU A 64 8.08 -11.18 11.90
CA LEU A 64 7.84 -10.83 10.50
C LEU A 64 6.36 -10.54 10.22
N VAL A 65 5.44 -11.32 10.80
CA VAL A 65 3.99 -11.10 10.63
C VAL A 65 3.57 -9.79 11.31
N VAL A 66 3.95 -9.58 12.56
CA VAL A 66 3.53 -8.42 13.35
C VAL A 66 4.09 -7.13 12.76
N PHE A 67 5.40 -7.06 12.51
CA PHE A 67 6.01 -5.88 11.87
C PHE A 67 5.56 -5.72 10.42
N GLY A 68 5.33 -6.81 9.69
CA GLY A 68 4.76 -6.77 8.34
C GLY A 68 3.36 -6.15 8.32
N LEU A 69 2.52 -6.46 9.31
CA LEU A 69 1.18 -5.92 9.43
C LEU A 69 1.19 -4.44 9.85
N PHE A 70 1.91 -4.10 10.91
CA PHE A 70 1.87 -2.75 11.48
C PHE A 70 2.75 -1.73 10.76
N VAL A 71 3.85 -2.16 10.13
CA VAL A 71 4.79 -1.27 9.43
C VAL A 71 4.82 -1.58 7.93
N GLY A 72 4.91 -2.86 7.56
CA GLY A 72 5.03 -3.29 6.17
C GLY A 72 3.84 -2.88 5.31
N LEU A 73 2.60 -3.11 5.76
CA LEU A 73 1.39 -2.76 5.00
C LEU A 73 1.22 -1.24 4.82
N PRO A 74 1.31 -0.40 5.87
CA PRO A 74 1.28 1.06 5.68
C PRO A 74 2.43 1.56 4.79
N ALA A 75 3.63 1.00 4.91
CA ALA A 75 4.78 1.37 4.07
C ALA A 75 4.53 1.01 2.59
N LEU A 76 4.05 -0.21 2.33
CA LEU A 76 3.72 -0.66 0.97
C LEU A 76 2.62 0.21 0.35
N LEU A 77 1.59 0.56 1.12
CA LEU A 77 0.54 1.48 0.68
C LEU A 77 1.11 2.86 0.36
N THR A 78 1.98 3.39 1.22
CA THR A 78 2.66 4.68 1.01
C THR A 78 3.43 4.70 -0.31
N LEU A 79 4.24 3.67 -0.54
CA LEU A 79 5.04 3.52 -1.76
C LEU A 79 4.15 3.41 -3.00
N THR A 80 3.06 2.64 -2.92
CA THR A 80 2.12 2.45 -4.02
C THR A 80 1.42 3.77 -4.39
N VAL A 81 0.91 4.50 -3.40
CA VAL A 81 0.25 5.79 -3.61
C VAL A 81 1.22 6.83 -4.18
N LEU A 82 2.46 6.87 -3.69
CA LEU A 82 3.51 7.74 -4.25
C LEU A 82 3.88 7.36 -5.68
N ALA A 83 4.01 6.06 -5.99
CA ALA A 83 4.35 5.60 -7.33
C ALA A 83 3.24 5.94 -8.35
N LEU A 84 1.98 5.79 -7.97
CA LEU A 84 0.84 6.04 -8.85
C LEU A 84 0.56 7.54 -9.03
N GLU A 85 0.49 8.30 -7.93
CA GLU A 85 -0.05 9.66 -7.94
C GLU A 85 0.99 10.72 -7.54
N GLY A 86 2.15 10.33 -7.01
CA GLY A 86 3.16 11.27 -6.51
C GLY A 86 3.70 12.21 -7.57
N ARG A 87 4.06 11.70 -8.76
CA ARG A 87 4.53 12.54 -9.87
C ARG A 87 3.47 13.53 -10.33
N ARG A 88 2.20 13.10 -10.37
CA ARG A 88 1.07 13.93 -10.79
C ARG A 88 0.78 15.03 -9.76
N SER A 89 0.70 14.68 -8.49
CA SER A 89 0.50 15.60 -7.37
C SER A 89 1.63 16.62 -7.27
N TYR A 90 2.87 16.19 -7.47
CA TYR A 90 4.02 17.09 -7.50
C TYR A 90 3.91 18.13 -8.63
N ARG A 91 3.54 17.70 -9.85
CA ARG A 91 3.31 18.64 -10.97
C ARG A 91 2.17 19.61 -10.68
N ALA A 92 1.07 19.14 -10.10
CA ALA A 92 -0.05 19.99 -9.72
C ALA A 92 0.33 21.04 -8.68
N LEU A 93 1.22 20.70 -7.73
CA LEU A 93 1.74 21.61 -6.73
C LEU A 93 2.64 22.69 -7.36
N MET A 94 3.60 22.28 -8.20
CA MET A 94 4.55 23.18 -8.85
C MET A 94 3.88 24.15 -9.83
N LEU A 95 2.95 23.64 -10.65
CA LEU A 95 2.22 24.45 -11.64
C LEU A 95 1.03 25.21 -11.03
N ALA A 96 0.70 24.96 -9.77
CA ALA A 96 -0.49 25.49 -9.11
C ALA A 96 -1.77 25.29 -9.96
N GLN A 97 -1.89 24.15 -10.62
CA GLN A 97 -2.98 23.82 -11.53
C GLN A 97 -3.42 22.36 -11.35
N PHE A 98 -4.73 22.14 -11.27
CA PHE A 98 -5.32 20.80 -11.19
C PHE A 98 -6.51 20.66 -12.16
N PRO A 99 -6.57 19.62 -12.99
CA PRO A 99 -5.50 18.66 -13.29
C PRO A 99 -4.30 19.34 -14.00
N PRO A 100 -3.10 18.73 -13.98
CA PRO A 100 -1.97 19.15 -14.81
C PRO A 100 -2.33 19.36 -16.29
N PRO A 101 -1.63 20.28 -16.99
CA PRO A 101 -1.93 20.60 -18.38
C PRO A 101 -1.76 19.39 -19.30
N GLY A 102 -2.71 19.19 -20.21
CA GLY A 102 -2.71 18.10 -21.19
C GLY A 102 -3.14 16.74 -20.63
N GLU A 103 -3.44 16.64 -19.33
CA GLU A 103 -3.88 15.38 -18.74
C GLU A 103 -5.35 15.08 -19.05
N LYS A 104 -5.63 13.87 -19.55
CA LYS A 104 -6.99 13.41 -19.81
C LYS A 104 -7.67 12.97 -18.51
N VAL A 105 -8.94 13.36 -18.36
CA VAL A 105 -9.77 13.06 -17.19
C VAL A 105 -10.92 12.12 -17.52
N TRP A 106 -11.34 11.33 -16.52
CA TRP A 106 -12.46 10.41 -16.64
C TRP A 106 -13.83 11.10 -16.63
N ARG A 107 -13.94 12.18 -15.87
CA ARG A 107 -15.16 12.98 -15.73
C ARG A 107 -14.85 14.42 -16.12
N ARG A 108 -15.88 15.13 -16.60
CA ARG A 108 -15.79 16.54 -16.95
C ARG A 108 -15.27 17.34 -15.74
N THR A 109 -14.02 17.79 -15.82
CA THR A 109 -13.31 18.47 -14.73
C THR A 109 -12.86 19.84 -15.21
N ALA A 110 -13.26 20.89 -14.48
CA ALA A 110 -12.80 22.24 -14.76
C ALA A 110 -11.37 22.42 -14.23
N TYR A 111 -10.54 23.18 -14.94
CA TYR A 111 -9.23 23.53 -14.41
C TYR A 111 -9.37 24.42 -13.18
N LEU A 112 -8.68 24.03 -12.11
CA LEU A 112 -8.49 24.80 -10.90
C LEU A 112 -7.09 25.39 -10.93
N TYR A 113 -6.95 26.64 -10.49
CA TYR A 113 -5.68 27.37 -10.47
C TYR A 113 -5.37 27.95 -9.09
N GLY A 114 -4.10 28.28 -8.87
CA GLY A 114 -3.63 29.02 -7.70
C GLY A 114 -3.74 28.21 -6.41
N GLY A 115 -4.12 28.89 -5.31
CA GLY A 115 -4.13 28.30 -3.96
C GLY A 115 -5.04 27.07 -3.83
N LYS A 116 -6.18 27.03 -4.53
CA LYS A 116 -7.10 25.87 -4.49
C LYS A 116 -6.47 24.62 -5.09
N ALA A 117 -5.72 24.75 -6.18
CA ALA A 117 -5.01 23.64 -6.79
C ALA A 117 -3.85 23.16 -5.90
N ARG A 118 -3.09 24.10 -5.31
CA ARG A 118 -2.02 23.77 -4.35
C ARG A 118 -2.55 23.08 -3.11
N LEU A 119 -3.68 23.51 -2.56
CA LEU A 119 -4.30 22.86 -1.40
C LEU A 119 -4.64 21.40 -1.70
N ARG A 120 -5.22 21.11 -2.88
CA ARG A 120 -5.56 19.75 -3.28
C ARG A 120 -4.32 18.85 -3.39
N ALA A 121 -3.25 19.34 -4.00
CA ALA A 121 -1.97 18.62 -4.06
C ALA A 121 -1.32 18.51 -2.67
N GLY A 122 -1.44 19.53 -1.83
CA GLY A 122 -0.97 19.54 -0.44
C GLY A 122 -1.67 18.49 0.42
N LEU A 123 -2.99 18.32 0.27
CA LEU A 123 -3.76 17.28 0.96
C LEU A 123 -3.26 15.88 0.63
N PHE A 124 -2.86 15.64 -0.63
CA PHE A 124 -2.24 14.37 -1.01
C PHE A 124 -0.93 14.13 -0.25
N PHE A 125 -0.03 15.11 -0.20
CA PHE A 125 1.22 14.97 0.54
C PHE A 125 1.02 14.90 2.06
N ALA A 126 0.02 15.61 2.60
CA ALA A 126 -0.37 15.48 4.00
C ALA A 126 -0.86 14.06 4.33
N MET A 127 -1.64 13.44 3.45
CA MET A 127 -2.04 12.03 3.58
C MET A 127 -0.82 11.10 3.51
N VAL A 128 0.13 11.33 2.61
CA VAL A 128 1.39 10.56 2.55
C VAL A 128 2.17 10.70 3.85
N LEU A 129 2.30 11.91 4.40
CA LEU A 129 2.96 12.14 5.69
C LEU A 129 2.25 11.42 6.84
N LEU A 130 0.91 11.39 6.82
CA LEU A 130 0.13 10.63 7.80
C LEU A 130 0.42 9.13 7.70
N LEU A 131 0.50 8.57 6.49
CA LEU A 131 0.87 7.17 6.29
C LEU A 131 2.30 6.86 6.77
N VAL A 132 3.25 7.75 6.53
CA VAL A 132 4.61 7.64 7.09
C VAL A 132 4.58 7.69 8.61
N GLY A 133 3.78 8.60 9.19
CA GLY A 133 3.56 8.66 10.64
C GLY A 133 2.97 7.35 11.19
N LEU A 134 2.03 6.72 10.45
CA LEU A 134 1.49 5.40 10.81
C LEU A 134 2.57 4.30 10.75
N CYS A 135 3.52 4.35 9.83
CA CYS A 135 4.64 3.40 9.83
C CYS A 135 5.50 3.54 11.11
N VAL A 136 5.80 4.78 11.51
CA VAL A 136 6.58 5.06 12.73
C VAL A 136 5.81 4.62 13.97
N GLN A 137 4.53 4.98 14.06
CA GLN A 137 3.67 4.56 15.18
C GLN A 137 3.47 3.04 15.20
N GLY A 138 3.33 2.42 14.04
CA GLY A 138 3.19 0.98 13.86
C GLY A 138 4.39 0.21 14.40
N TYR A 139 5.59 0.77 14.30
CA TYR A 139 6.77 0.19 14.96
C TYR A 139 6.59 0.13 16.48
N GLY A 140 6.09 1.21 17.10
CA GLY A 140 5.79 1.26 18.54
C GLY A 140 4.69 0.28 18.96
N TRP A 141 3.64 0.12 18.15
CA TRP A 141 2.59 -0.88 18.42
C TRP A 141 3.11 -2.31 18.26
N ALA A 142 3.93 -2.57 17.25
CA ALA A 142 4.52 -3.88 17.01
C ALA A 142 5.46 -4.29 18.17
N THR A 143 6.31 -3.39 18.65
CA THR A 143 7.20 -3.68 19.78
C THR A 143 6.42 -3.94 21.07
N ALA A 144 5.41 -3.12 21.37
CA ALA A 144 4.53 -3.32 22.53
C ALA A 144 3.78 -4.66 22.46
N PHE A 145 3.27 -5.01 21.27
CA PHE A 145 2.62 -6.30 21.04
C PHE A 145 3.58 -7.47 21.28
N MET A 146 4.80 -7.40 20.74
CA MET A 146 5.80 -8.46 20.91
C MET A 146 6.26 -8.64 22.35
N GLN A 147 6.23 -7.60 23.18
CA GLN A 147 6.54 -7.70 24.61
C GLN A 147 5.44 -8.39 25.42
N GLN A 148 4.19 -8.26 24.99
CA GLN A 148 3.03 -8.86 25.66
C GLN A 148 2.72 -10.27 25.14
N ALA A 149 3.14 -10.58 23.91
CA ALA A 149 2.91 -11.87 23.30
C ALA A 149 3.76 -12.96 23.97
N SER A 150 3.11 -13.88 24.69
CA SER A 150 3.68 -15.14 25.15
C SER A 150 3.24 -16.28 24.22
N PRO A 151 3.99 -16.59 23.14
CA PRO A 151 3.62 -17.69 22.26
C PRO A 151 3.72 -19.03 23.00
N ASP A 152 2.76 -19.92 22.77
CA ASP A 152 2.77 -21.27 23.33
C ASP A 152 3.82 -22.13 22.60
N LEU A 153 5.01 -22.20 23.20
CA LEU A 153 6.15 -22.93 22.64
C LEU A 153 5.95 -24.46 22.63
N SER A 154 4.93 -24.99 23.33
CA SER A 154 4.62 -26.42 23.33
C SER A 154 4.20 -26.92 21.93
N LEU A 155 3.59 -26.04 21.13
CA LEU A 155 3.19 -26.31 19.75
C LEU A 155 4.39 -26.47 18.79
N CYS A 156 5.57 -25.97 19.18
CA CYS A 156 6.79 -26.08 18.37
C CYS A 156 7.52 -27.42 18.51
N LEU A 157 7.14 -28.24 19.50
CA LEU A 157 7.77 -29.52 19.81
C LEU A 157 7.05 -30.73 19.20
N GLN A 158 5.92 -30.54 18.52
CA GLN A 158 5.23 -31.64 17.86
C GLN A 158 6.03 -32.13 16.62
N PRO A 159 6.38 -33.42 16.55
CA PRO A 159 7.09 -33.95 15.38
C PRO A 159 6.19 -33.85 14.15
N ARG A 160 6.77 -33.45 13.01
CA ARG A 160 6.12 -33.49 11.70
C ARG A 160 5.59 -34.92 11.47
N GLN A 161 4.27 -35.11 11.59
CA GLN A 161 3.62 -36.25 10.96
C GLN A 161 3.60 -35.93 9.46
N GLY A 162 4.44 -36.67 8.73
CA GLY A 162 4.62 -36.53 7.29
C GLY A 162 3.40 -36.94 6.49
#